data_AF-A0A1J5KDC0-F1
#
_entry.id   AF-A0A1J5KDC0-F1
#
_cell.length_a   1.000
_cell.length_b   1.000
_cell.length_c   1.000
_cell.angle_alpha   90.00
_cell.angle_beta   90.00
_cell.angle_gamma   90.00
#
_symmetry.space_group_name_H-M   'P 1'
#
loop_
_entity.id
_entity.type
_entity.pdbx_description
1 polymer ?
#
loop_
_entity_poly.entity_id
_entity_poly.type
_entity_poly.pdbx_seq_one_letter_code
_entity_poly.pdbx_strand_id
1 'polypeptide(L)'
;MESKQQEYTVKILEQLQGLFNEECENHIPLTELEDNKNASDFFHSLANLAPAVVYNKLTQGNAGSLDFNHIANRLCFQNAVAK
;
A
#
# COMPACT_ATOMS: atom_id res chain seq x y z
N MET A 1 14.96 1.45 19.85
CA MET A 1 13.90 0.44 19.67
C MET A 1 13.13 0.87 18.44
N GLU A 2 13.18 0.09 17.36
CA GLU A 2 12.42 0.41 16.13
C GLU A 2 10.92 0.45 16.46
N SER A 3 10.20 1.41 15.89
CA SER A 3 8.75 1.50 16.09
C SER A 3 8.06 0.34 15.38
N LYS A 4 6.88 -0.09 15.86
CA LYS A 4 6.08 -1.10 15.14
C LYS A 4 5.75 -0.68 13.71
N GLN A 5 5.65 0.62 13.45
CA GLN A 5 5.48 1.15 12.10
C GLN A 5 6.68 0.84 11.21
N GLN A 6 7.91 1.00 11.71
CA GLN A 6 9.13 0.64 10.97
C GLN A 6 9.16 -0.87 10.68
N GLU A 7 8.87 -1.70 11.69
CA GLU A 7 8.83 -3.16 11.54
C GLU A 7 7.83 -3.59 10.45
N TYR A 8 6.61 -3.07 10.48
CA TYR A 8 5.60 -3.38 9.47
C TYR A 8 5.96 -2.81 8.09
N THR A 9 6.56 -1.62 8.03
CA THR A 9 7.00 -1.01 6.78
C THR A 9 8.05 -1.88 6.09
N VAL A 10 9.07 -2.34 6.82
CA VAL A 10 10.12 -3.23 6.26
C VAL A 10 9.50 -4.51 5.71
N LYS A 11 8.66 -5.19 6.50
CA LYS A 11 8.00 -6.44 6.08
C LYS A 11 7.15 -6.27 4.82
N ILE A 12 6.43 -5.15 4.69
CA ILE A 12 5.62 -4.86 3.51
C ILE A 12 6.53 -4.55 2.31
N LEU A 13 7.57 -3.75 2.50
CA LEU A 13 8.52 -3.39 1.44
C LEU A 13 9.25 -4.62 0.86
N GLU A 14 9.66 -5.56 1.71
CA GLU A 14 10.29 -6.82 1.26
C GLU A 14 9.39 -7.58 0.28
N GLN A 15 8.08 -7.64 0.54
CA GLN A 15 7.14 -8.30 -0.36
C GLN A 15 6.89 -7.49 -1.64
N LEU A 16 6.80 -6.16 -1.53
CA LEU A 16 6.64 -5.28 -2.70
C LEU A 16 7.84 -5.33 -3.63
N GLN A 17 9.06 -5.43 -3.10
CA GLN A 17 10.28 -5.61 -3.90
C GLN A 17 10.23 -6.91 -4.70
N GLY A 18 9.62 -7.96 -4.15
CA GLY A 18 9.40 -9.23 -4.85
C GLY A 18 8.61 -9.09 -6.16
N LEU A 19 7.66 -8.14 -6.24
CA LEU A 19 6.88 -7.89 -7.46
C LEU A 19 7.75 -7.43 -8.64
N PHE A 20 8.93 -6.89 -8.38
CA PHE A 20 9.85 -6.42 -9.42
C PHE A 20 10.97 -7.41 -9.72
N ASN A 21 10.95 -8.60 -9.11
CA ASN A 21 11.85 -9.70 -9.43
C ASN A 21 11.29 -10.50 -10.61
N GLU A 22 12.12 -10.78 -11.62
CA GLU A 22 11.75 -11.53 -12.83
C GLU A 22 11.29 -12.96 -12.53
N GLU A 23 11.71 -13.54 -11.40
CA GLU A 23 11.29 -14.87 -10.96
C GLU A 23 9.93 -14.89 -10.24
N CYS A 24 9.30 -13.73 -10.01
CA CYS A 24 8.00 -13.63 -9.36
C CYS A 24 6.88 -14.05 -10.33
N GLU A 25 5.97 -14.93 -9.89
CA GLU A 25 4.77 -15.29 -10.67
C GLU A 25 3.92 -14.06 -11.02
N ASN A 26 3.91 -13.06 -10.14
CA ASN A 26 3.20 -11.79 -10.32
C ASN A 26 4.15 -10.65 -10.71
N HIS A 27 5.21 -10.95 -11.45
CA HIS A 27 6.21 -9.96 -11.86
C HIS A 27 5.58 -8.78 -12.61
N ILE A 28 5.96 -7.57 -12.20
CA ILE A 28 5.63 -6.31 -12.87
C ILE A 28 6.93 -5.76 -13.47
N PRO A 29 7.07 -5.72 -14.80
CA PRO A 29 8.24 -5.12 -15.45
C PRO A 29 8.34 -3.63 -15.09
N LEU A 30 9.53 -3.15 -14.73
CA LEU A 30 9.74 -1.73 -14.45
C LEU A 30 9.42 -0.83 -15.66
N THR A 31 9.60 -1.36 -16.87
CA THR A 31 9.22 -0.69 -18.13
C THR A 31 7.71 -0.45 -18.24
N GLU A 32 6.87 -1.25 -17.58
CA GLU A 32 5.42 -1.02 -17.54
C GLU A 32 5.08 0.27 -16.76
N LEU A 33 5.87 0.58 -15.73
CA LEU A 33 5.70 1.77 -14.89
C LEU A 33 6.31 3.05 -15.50
N GLU A 34 7.01 2.96 -16.63
CA GLU A 34 7.42 4.15 -17.39
C GLU A 34 6.23 4.85 -18.06
N ASP A 35 5.14 4.12 -18.31
CA ASP A 35 3.86 4.70 -18.70
C ASP A 35 3.18 5.35 -17.49
N ASN A 36 2.98 6.67 -17.55
CA ASN A 36 2.35 7.46 -16.49
C ASN A 36 0.97 6.94 -16.07
N LYS A 37 0.20 6.34 -16.99
CA LYS A 37 -1.11 5.78 -16.67
C LYS A 37 -0.95 4.52 -15.81
N ASN A 38 -0.08 3.60 -16.22
CA ASN A 38 0.17 2.37 -15.47
C ASN A 38 0.79 2.67 -14.10
N ALA A 39 1.71 3.64 -14.03
CA ALA A 39 2.26 4.11 -12.76
C ALA A 39 1.16 4.66 -11.84
N SER A 40 0.25 5.49 -12.37
CA SER A 40 -0.89 6.01 -11.61
C SER A 40 -1.80 4.88 -11.13
N ASP A 41 -2.11 3.90 -11.98
CA ASP A 41 -2.96 2.77 -11.63
C ASP A 41 -2.32 1.86 -10.57
N PHE A 42 -1.00 1.65 -10.66
CA PHE A 42 -0.21 0.93 -9.67
C PHE A 42 -0.24 1.64 -8.31
N PHE A 43 0.10 2.93 -8.26
CA PHE A 43 0.12 3.67 -6.99
C PHE A 43 -1.27 3.86 -6.39
N HIS A 44 -2.31 4.03 -7.23
CA HIS A 44 -3.68 4.05 -6.75
C HIS A 44 -4.09 2.71 -6.12
N SER A 45 -3.72 1.60 -6.77
CA SER A 45 -3.97 0.25 -6.26
C SER A 45 -3.23 -0.01 -4.95
N LEU A 46 -1.96 0.38 -4.88
CA LEU A 46 -1.09 0.21 -3.71
C LEU A 46 -1.54 1.07 -2.52
N ALA A 47 -1.95 2.32 -2.76
CA ALA A 47 -2.26 3.27 -1.70
C ALA A 47 -3.71 3.20 -1.22
N ASN A 48 -4.65 2.73 -2.06
CA ASN A 48 -6.07 2.75 -1.73
C ASN A 48 -6.75 1.39 -1.92
N LEU A 49 -6.73 0.81 -3.13
CA LEU A 49 -7.59 -0.34 -3.43
C LEU A 49 -7.18 -1.59 -2.63
N ALA A 50 -5.91 -1.99 -2.70
CA ALA A 50 -5.43 -3.16 -1.97
C ALA A 50 -5.50 -2.96 -0.44
N PRO A 51 -5.07 -1.81 0.12
CA PRO A 51 -5.26 -1.54 1.54
C PRO A 51 -6.72 -1.56 2.00
N ALA A 52 -7.66 -1.01 1.21
CA ALA A 52 -9.10 -1.05 1.54
C ALA A 52 -9.62 -2.49 1.60
N VAL A 53 -9.23 -3.33 0.64
CA VAL A 53 -9.57 -4.76 0.64
C VAL A 53 -8.99 -5.47 1.86
N VAL A 54 -7.72 -5.22 2.19
CA VAL A 54 -7.06 -5.82 3.37
C VAL A 54 -7.77 -5.36 4.66
N TYR A 55 -8.06 -4.07 4.79
CA TYR A 55 -8.76 -3.51 5.95
C TYR A 55 -10.11 -4.18 6.16
N ASN A 56 -10.93 -4.29 5.12
CA ASN A 56 -12.24 -4.94 5.20
C ASN A 56 -12.12 -6.42 5.58
N LYS A 57 -11.16 -7.15 5.00
CA LYS A 57 -10.93 -8.56 5.33
C LYS A 57 -10.53 -8.74 6.80
N LEU A 58 -9.65 -7.91 7.33
CA LEU A 58 -9.13 -8.04 8.69
C LEU A 58 -10.11 -7.54 9.76
N THR A 59 -10.91 -6.53 9.44
CA THR A 59 -11.87 -5.93 10.38
C THR A 59 -13.29 -6.48 10.25
N GLN A 60 -13.53 -7.35 9.26
CA GLN A 60 -14.87 -7.77 8.84
C GLN A 60 -15.78 -6.58 8.48
N GLY A 61 -15.18 -5.48 8.04
CA GLY A 61 -15.85 -4.24 7.67
C GLY A 61 -16.30 -4.22 6.21
N ASN A 62 -17.01 -3.14 5.83
CA ASN A 62 -17.43 -2.86 4.47
C ASN A 62 -17.16 -1.40 4.09
N ALA A 63 -15.92 -0.95 4.29
CA ALA A 63 -15.47 0.38 3.90
C ALA A 63 -15.23 0.42 2.39
N GLY A 64 -15.89 1.34 1.68
CA GLY A 64 -15.56 1.62 0.28
C GLY A 64 -14.19 2.31 0.15
N SER A 65 -13.70 2.46 -1.08
CA SER A 65 -12.43 3.17 -1.36
C SER A 65 -12.36 4.57 -0.76
N LEU A 66 -13.47 5.30 -0.74
CA LEU A 66 -13.56 6.65 -0.16
C LEU A 66 -13.50 6.61 1.37
N ASP A 67 -14.24 5.70 1.99
CA ASP A 67 -14.26 5.53 3.45
C ASP A 67 -12.87 5.13 3.96
N PHE A 68 -12.22 4.19 3.26
CA PHE A 68 -10.85 3.81 3.58
C PHE A 68 -9.88 4.97 3.41
N ASN A 69 -10.05 5.82 2.39
CA ASN A 69 -9.21 7.00 2.23
C ASN A 69 -9.33 7.96 3.43
N HIS A 70 -10.53 8.14 3.98
CA HIS A 70 -10.73 8.94 5.20
C HIS A 70 -10.03 8.30 6.42
N ILE A 71 -10.09 6.97 6.55
CA ILE A 71 -9.37 6.24 7.60
C ILE A 71 -7.86 6.42 7.46
N ALA A 72 -7.32 6.21 6.25
CA ALA A 72 -5.91 6.35 5.95
C ALA A 72 -5.40 7.76 6.26
N ASN A 73 -6.11 8.80 5.81
CA ASN A 73 -5.79 10.19 6.11
C ASN A 73 -5.75 10.45 7.63
N ARG A 74 -6.76 9.95 8.37
CA ARG A 74 -6.77 10.07 9.83
C ARG A 74 -5.56 9.40 10.48
N LEU A 75 -5.15 8.22 10.00
CA LEU A 75 -3.95 7.53 10.48
C LEU A 75 -2.68 8.35 10.19
N CYS A 76 -2.58 8.99 9.03
CA CYS A 76 -1.46 9.89 8.73
C CYS A 76 -1.38 11.06 9.72
N PHE A 77 -2.50 11.70 10.05
CA PHE A 77 -2.52 12.80 11.02
C PHE A 77 -2.21 12.33 12.45
N GLN A 78 -2.71 11.17 12.86
CA GLN A 78 -2.46 10.62 14.21
C GLN A 78 -1.01 10.21 14.43
N ASN A 79 -0.34 9.79 13.36
CA ASN A 79 1.05 9.32 13.40
C ASN A 79 2.04 10.34 12.84
N ALA A 80 1.57 11.50 12.39
CA ALA A 80 2.42 12.64 12.12
C ALA A 80 3.06 13.04 13.45
N VAL A 81 4.35 12.76 13.59
CA VAL A 81 5.15 13.39 14.65
C VAL A 81 5.00 14.88 14.40
N ALA A 82 4.39 15.61 15.34
CA ALA A 82 4.39 17.07 15.30
C ALA A 82 5.86 17.50 15.15
N LYS A 83 6.17 18.14 14.02
CA LYS A 83 7.51 18.70 13.78
C LYS A 83 7.82 19.77 14.81
#